data_AF-A0A1S1LKR3-F1
#
_entry.id   AF-A0A1S1LKR3-F1
#
_cell.length_a   1.000
_cell.length_b   1.000
_cell.length_c   1.000
_cell.angle_alpha   90.00
_cell.angle_beta   90.00
_cell.angle_gamma   90.00
#
_symmetry.space_group_name_H-M   'P 1'
#
loop_
_entity.id
_entity.type
_entity.pdbx_description
1 polymer ?
#
loop_
_entity_poly.entity_id
_entity_poly.type
_entity_poly.pdbx_seq_one_letter_code
_entity_poly.pdbx_strand_id
1 'polypeptide(L)' 'MSTTILKQLDLCPMCEKPAINPERLEGQLWCGHHVERCTVCSRATLPGEAACVDCQKMIGLPAATAAPGELRIAS' A
#
# COMPACT_ATOMS: atom_id res chain seq x y z
N MET A 1 28.27 24.74 -4.36
CA MET A 1 26.97 24.23 -4.83
C MET A 1 26.62 23.04 -3.94
N SER A 2 25.66 23.22 -3.03
CA SER A 2 25.30 22.24 -2.00
C SER A 2 24.55 21.06 -2.60
N THR A 3 25.14 19.87 -2.58
CA THR A 3 24.40 18.61 -2.76
C THR A 3 24.18 18.00 -1.39
N THR A 4 23.25 18.58 -0.63
CA THR A 4 22.67 17.91 0.53
C THR A 4 21.92 16.71 -0.03
N ILE A 5 22.50 15.52 0.08
CA ILE A 5 21.80 14.25 -0.07
C ILE A 5 20.80 14.22 1.08
N LEU A 6 19.60 14.76 0.84
CA LEU A 6 18.45 14.53 1.68
C LEU A 6 18.28 13.02 1.69
N LYS A 7 18.57 12.38 2.83
CA LYS A 7 18.02 11.06 3.15
C LYS A 7 16.56 11.12 2.71
N GLN A 8 16.23 10.39 1.66
CA GLN A 8 14.89 10.29 1.14
C GLN A 8 14.07 9.74 2.30
N LEU A 9 13.41 10.63 3.04
CA LEU A 9 12.63 10.25 4.20
C LEU A 9 11.62 9.24 3.68
N ASP A 10 11.57 8.06 4.28
CA ASP A 10 10.57 7.04 3.96
C ASP A 10 9.19 7.57 4.42
N LEU A 11 8.65 8.50 3.66
CA LEU A 11 7.36 9.14 3.88
C LEU A 11 6.27 8.18 3.41
N CYS A 12 5.23 8.05 4.22
CA CYS A 12 4.05 7.30 3.79
C CYS A 12 3.34 8.06 2.66
N PRO A 13 3.03 7.42 1.53
CA PRO A 13 2.40 8.09 0.39
C PRO A 13 0.95 8.55 0.66
N MET A 14 0.32 8.05 1.74
CA MET A 14 -1.05 8.42 2.11
C MET A 14 -1.13 9.71 2.95
N CYS A 15 -0.12 9.98 3.79
CA CYS A 15 -0.13 11.13 4.70
C CYS A 15 1.10 12.04 4.60
N GLU A 16 2.05 11.70 3.72
CA GLU A 16 3.26 12.47 3.40
C GLU A 16 4.15 12.77 4.63
N LYS A 17 3.98 11.98 5.70
CA LYS A 17 4.74 12.06 6.95
C LYS A 17 5.64 10.83 7.11
N PRO A 18 6.68 10.90 7.95
CA PRO A 18 7.49 9.73 8.29
C PRO A 18 6.60 8.57 8.72
N ALA A 19 6.78 7.40 8.10
CA ALA A 19 5.91 6.25 8.32
C ALA A 19 5.97 5.78 9.79
N ILE A 20 4.81 5.75 10.45
CA ILE A 20 4.67 5.27 11.84
C ILE A 20 4.33 3.77 11.78
N ASN A 21 5.06 2.96 12.55
CA ASN A 21 5.00 1.50 12.48
C ASN A 21 5.07 1.01 11.01
N PRO A 22 6.20 1.27 10.33
CA PRO A 22 6.28 1.17 8.88
C PRO A 22 6.13 -0.26 8.39
N GLU A 23 5.22 -0.46 7.43
CA GLU A 23 5.09 -1.70 6.66
C GLU A 23 5.65 -1.45 5.25
N ARG A 24 6.47 -2.38 4.75
CA ARG A 24 7.05 -2.26 3.40
C ARG A 24 6.13 -2.93 2.39
N LEU A 25 5.53 -2.15 1.51
CA LEU A 25 4.67 -2.62 0.42
C LEU A 25 5.20 -2.08 -0.92
N GLU A 26 5.41 -2.98 -1.88
CA GLU A 26 5.92 -2.64 -3.23
C GLU A 26 7.17 -1.74 -3.22
N GLY A 27 8.06 -1.95 -2.26
CA GLY A 27 9.29 -1.17 -2.11
C GLY A 27 9.13 0.18 -1.40
N GLN A 28 7.91 0.62 -1.09
CA GLN A 28 7.62 1.86 -0.37
C GLN A 28 7.26 1.58 1.10
N LEU A 29 7.56 2.51 2.02
CA LEU A 29 7.10 2.41 3.39
C LEU A 29 5.73 3.08 3.55
N TRP A 30 4.82 2.36 4.20
CA TRP A 30 3.49 2.84 4.54
C TRP A 30 3.33 2.85 6.05
N CYS A 31 2.53 3.78 6.58
CA CYS A 31 2.14 3.70 7.98
C CYS A 31 1.33 2.42 8.21
N GLY A 32 1.54 1.74 9.34
CA GLY A 32 0.82 0.50 9.66
C GLY A 32 -0.71 0.64 9.75
N HIS A 33 -1.25 1.86 9.86
CA HIS A 33 -2.69 2.15 9.81
C HIS A 33 -3.23 2.54 8.43
N HIS A 34 -2.37 2.76 7.44
CA HIS A 34 -2.74 3.12 6.06
C HIS A 34 -2.65 1.91 5.12
N VAL A 35 -2.10 0.81 5.61
CA VAL A 35 -2.14 -0.48 4.94
C VAL A 35 -3.40 -1.23 5.36
N GLU A 36 -3.88 -2.09 4.47
CA GLU A 36 -4.93 -3.05 4.80
C GLU A 36 -4.33 -4.42 5.15
N ARG A 37 -5.21 -5.38 5.44
CA ARG A 37 -4.81 -6.75 5.81
C ARG A 37 -5.42 -7.73 4.81
N CYS A 38 -4.58 -8.62 4.30
CA CYS A 38 -5.01 -9.69 3.42
C CYS A 38 -6.06 -10.56 4.13
N THR A 39 -7.22 -10.73 3.52
CA THR A 39 -8.31 -11.56 4.04
C THR A 39 -7.96 -13.06 4.13
N VAL A 40 -6.90 -13.50 3.46
CA VAL A 40 -6.47 -14.92 3.40
C VAL A 40 -5.36 -15.22 4.41
N CYS A 41 -4.35 -14.36 4.53
CA CYS A 41 -3.15 -14.63 5.34
C CYS A 41 -2.78 -13.53 6.35
N SER A 42 -3.60 -12.47 6.44
CA SER A 42 -3.42 -11.34 7.36
C SER A 42 -2.13 -10.52 7.19
N ARG A 43 -1.35 -10.75 6.13
CA ARG A 43 -0.22 -9.88 5.77
C ARG A 43 -0.70 -8.49 5.36
N ALA A 44 0.17 -7.49 5.48
CA ALA A 44 -0.12 -6.15 4.99
C ALA A 44 -0.37 -6.15 3.48
N THR A 45 -1.36 -5.35 3.09
CA THR A 45 -1.77 -5.13 1.70
C THR A 45 -1.90 -3.65 1.43
N LEU A 46 -1.81 -3.27 0.16
CA LEU A 46 -2.08 -1.90 -0.23
C LEU A 46 -3.55 -1.57 0.09
N PRO A 47 -3.84 -0.31 0.43
CA PRO A 47 -5.22 0.12 0.59
C PRO A 47 -6.01 -0.11 -0.70
N GLY A 48 -7.18 -0.76 -0.59
CA GLY A 48 -8.02 -1.16 -1.71
C GLY A 48 -7.79 -2.59 -2.21
N GLU A 49 -6.76 -3.29 -1.72
CA GLU A 49 -6.47 -4.67 -2.10
C GLU A 49 -7.02 -5.68 -1.06
N ALA A 50 -7.94 -6.54 -1.49
CA ALA A 50 -8.54 -7.56 -0.63
C ALA A 50 -7.57 -8.70 -0.22
N ALA A 51 -6.50 -8.90 -0.99
CA ALA A 51 -5.51 -9.94 -0.76
C ALA A 51 -4.09 -9.43 -1.04
N CYS A 52 -3.06 -10.05 -0.45
CA CYS A 52 -1.67 -9.71 -0.74
C CYS A 52 -1.23 -10.28 -2.10
N VAL A 53 -0.15 -9.76 -2.67
CA VAL A 53 0.36 -10.17 -3.99
C VAL A 53 0.55 -11.69 -4.12
N ASP A 54 1.00 -12.36 -3.06
CA ASP A 54 1.19 -13.82 -3.07
C ASP A 54 -0.17 -14.54 -3.11
N CYS A 55 -1.12 -14.11 -2.28
CA CYS A 55 -2.46 -14.69 -2.26
C CYS A 55 -3.21 -14.40 -3.56
N GLN A 56 -3.11 -13.20 -4.11
CA GLN A 56 -3.68 -12.84 -5.42
C GLN A 56 -3.17 -13.77 -6.52
N LYS A 57 -1.85 -14.02 -6.57
CA LYS A 57 -1.24 -14.98 -7.51
C LYS A 57 -1.74 -16.40 -7.31
N MET A 58 -1.93 -16.85 -6.07
CA MET A 58 -2.41 -18.20 -5.78
C MET A 58 -3.88 -18.41 -6.14
N ILE A 59 -4.74 -17.42 -5.88
CA ILE A 59 -6.20 -17.55 -6.08
C ILE A 59 -6.67 -16.99 -7.43
N GLY A 60 -5.76 -16.42 -8.23
CA GLY A 60 -6.08 -15.80 -9.51
C GLY A 60 -6.91 -14.52 -9.38
N LEU A 61 -6.84 -13.82 -8.23
CA LEU A 61 -7.51 -12.53 -8.07
C LEU A 61 -6.75 -11.48 -8.90
N PRO A 62 -7.42 -10.72 -9.77
CA PRO A 62 -6.79 -9.55 -10.38
C PRO A 62 -6.49 -8.51 -9.29
N ALA A 63 -5.33 -7.87 -9.36
CA ALA A 63 -5.03 -6.68 -8.56
C ALA A 63 -6.16 -5.66 -8.77
N ALA A 64 -6.54 -4.93 -7.72
CA ALA A 64 -7.61 -3.95 -7.84
C ALA A 64 -7.13 -2.84 -8.79
N THR A 65 -7.57 -2.90 -10.05
CA THR A 65 -7.35 -1.83 -11.04
C THR A 65 -8.19 -0.59 -10.75
N ALA A 66 -8.64 -0.41 -9.50
CA ALA A 66 -9.39 0.77 -9.11
C ALA A 66 -8.38 1.90 -8.89
N ALA A 67 -8.32 2.82 -9.84
CA ALA A 67 -7.75 4.13 -9.59
C ALA A 67 -8.41 4.71 -8.32
N PRO A 68 -7.64 5.34 -7.41
CA PRO A 68 -8.22 5.97 -6.22
C PRO A 68 -9.23 7.04 -6.66
N GLY A 69 -10.53 6.75 -6.55
CA GLY A 69 -11.61 7.69 -6.89
C GLY A 69 -12.86 7.10 -7.56
N GLU A 70 -12.83 5.87 -8.09
CA GLU A 70 -14.01 5.30 -8.77
C GLU A 70 -14.88 4.45 -7.83
N LEU A 71 -15.78 5.15 -7.12
CA LEU A 71 -16.97 4.55 -6.50
C LEU A 71 -17.81 3.86 -7.59
N ARG A 72 -17.86 2.52 -7.58
CA ARG A 72 -18.79 1.77 -8.42
C ARG A 72 -20.19 1.90 -7.84
N ILE A 73 -21.03 2.71 -8.48
CA ILE A 73 -22.47 2.70 -8.30
C ILE A 73 -22.98 1.37 -8.86
N ALA A 74 -23.39 0.45 -7.99
CA ALA A 74 -24.18 -0.71 -8.40
C ALA A 74 -25.57 -0.21 -8.80
N SER A 75 -25.94 -0.41 -10.07
CA SER A 75 -27.34 -0.30 -10.53
C SER A 75 -28.06 -1.61 -10.28
#